data_AF-C9Y9C1-F1
#
_entry.id   AF-C9Y9C1-F1
#
_cell.length_a   1.000
_cell.length_b   1.000
_cell.length_c   1.000
_cell.angle_alpha   90.00
_cell.angle_beta   90.00
_cell.angle_gamma   90.00
#
_symmetry.space_group_name_H-M   'P 1'
#
loop_
_entity.id
_entity.type
_entity.pdbx_description
1 polymer ?
#
loop_
_entity_poly.entity_id
_entity_poly.type
_entity_poly.pdbx_seq_one_letter_code
_entity_poly.pdbx_strand_id
1 'polypeptide(L)'
;MATPGIDKREVNQEKRIAQGTTSGALTAREARRLNRGEARIDKAEDHAEADGKVTRHERKQITAMQRAESKAIYLQKHDRQVDLNHDGKRDRKG
;
A
#
# COMPACT_ATOMS: atom_id res chain seq x y z
N MET A 1 -2.94 -16.13 14.57
CA MET A 1 -2.64 -15.41 15.84
C MET A 1 -2.55 -13.96 15.42
N ALA A 2 -3.58 -13.14 15.68
CA ALA A 2 -3.71 -11.84 15.03
C ALA A 2 -2.43 -10.99 15.12
N THR A 3 -2.16 -10.22 14.07
CA THR A 3 -1.06 -9.26 13.95
C THR A 3 -1.53 -7.79 14.08
N PRO A 4 -2.14 -7.35 15.21
CA PRO A 4 -2.82 -6.04 15.30
C PRO A 4 -2.01 -4.81 14.85
N GLY A 5 -0.69 -4.84 15.03
CA GLY A 5 0.19 -3.74 14.61
C GLY A 5 0.42 -3.67 13.11
N ILE A 6 0.23 -4.78 12.40
CA ILE A 6 0.34 -4.90 10.95
C ILE A 6 -1.00 -4.54 10.30
N ASP A 7 -2.12 -5.08 10.80
CA ASP A 7 -3.47 -4.75 10.34
C ASP A 7 -3.72 -3.23 10.41
N LYS A 8 -3.26 -2.58 11.50
CA LYS A 8 -3.35 -1.12 11.64
C LYS A 8 -2.54 -0.37 10.58
N ARG A 9 -1.42 -0.92 10.10
CA ARG A 9 -0.61 -0.30 9.04
C ARG A 9 -1.32 -0.40 7.69
N GLU A 10 -1.88 -1.55 7.36
CA GLU A 10 -2.65 -1.78 6.13
C GLU A 10 -3.80 -0.80 6.00
N VAL A 11 -4.63 -0.69 7.05
CA VAL A 11 -5.74 0.28 7.08
C VAL A 11 -5.24 1.72 6.84
N ASN A 12 -4.06 2.08 7.35
CA ASN A 12 -3.49 3.40 7.12
C ASN A 12 -2.92 3.56 5.70
N GLN A 13 -2.39 2.51 5.10
CA GLN A 13 -1.90 2.50 3.72
C GLN A 13 -3.07 2.61 2.74
N GLU A 14 -4.12 1.82 2.92
CA GLU A 14 -5.36 1.93 2.14
C GLU A 14 -5.94 3.33 2.19
N LYS A 15 -6.03 3.94 3.40
CA LYS A 15 -6.47 5.33 3.54
C LYS A 15 -5.60 6.31 2.77
N ARG A 16 -4.28 6.11 2.75
CA ARG A 16 -3.35 6.99 2.01
C ARG A 16 -3.47 6.83 0.51
N ILE A 17 -3.72 5.61 0.03
CA ILE A 17 -4.00 5.31 -1.38
C ILE A 17 -5.32 5.96 -1.77
N ALA A 18 -6.40 5.71 -1.02
CA ALA A 18 -7.71 6.31 -1.26
C ALA A 18 -7.64 7.84 -1.28
N GLN A 19 -6.99 8.45 -0.29
CA GLN A 19 -6.77 9.90 -0.26
C GLN A 19 -5.99 10.39 -1.48
N GLY A 20 -4.97 9.66 -1.92
CA GLY A 20 -4.18 10.01 -3.12
C GLY A 20 -5.01 9.93 -4.39
N THR A 21 -5.87 8.92 -4.53
CA THR A 21 -6.81 8.78 -5.65
C THR A 21 -7.85 9.89 -5.63
N THR A 22 -8.47 10.18 -4.48
CA THR A 22 -9.47 11.24 -4.34
C THR A 22 -8.89 12.63 -4.58
N SER A 23 -7.66 12.90 -4.15
CA SER A 23 -7.02 14.20 -4.36
C SER A 23 -6.39 14.35 -5.76
N GLY A 24 -6.44 13.30 -6.59
CA GLY A 24 -5.71 13.25 -7.86
C GLY A 24 -4.18 13.26 -7.69
N ALA A 25 -3.63 12.95 -6.51
CA ALA A 25 -2.19 12.80 -6.32
C ALA A 25 -1.66 11.42 -6.78
N LEU A 26 -2.55 10.46 -7.00
CA LEU A 26 -2.27 9.15 -7.59
C LEU A 26 -3.15 8.96 -8.81
N THR A 27 -2.56 8.54 -9.92
CA THR A 27 -3.36 8.06 -11.06
C THR A 27 -4.05 6.74 -10.71
N ALA A 28 -5.14 6.42 -11.42
CA ALA A 28 -5.81 5.12 -11.26
C ALA A 28 -4.85 3.93 -11.48
N ARG A 29 -3.85 4.07 -12.37
CA ARG A 29 -2.85 3.03 -12.63
C ARG A 29 -1.91 2.82 -11.43
N GLU A 30 -1.50 3.89 -10.77
CA GLU A 30 -0.60 3.81 -9.62
C GLU A 30 -1.32 3.32 -8.38
N ALA A 31 -2.54 3.78 -8.14
CA ALA A 31 -3.41 3.24 -7.10
C ALA A 31 -3.58 1.72 -7.26
N ARG A 32 -3.83 1.22 -8.48
CA ARG A 32 -3.88 -0.23 -8.76
C ARG A 32 -2.56 -0.94 -8.46
N ARG A 33 -1.42 -0.30 -8.72
CA ARG A 33 -0.11 -0.90 -8.44
C ARG A 33 0.14 -1.01 -6.94
N LEU A 34 -0.22 0.03 -6.17
CA LEU A 34 -0.09 0.06 -4.72
C LEU A 34 -1.03 -0.96 -4.06
N ASN A 35 -2.29 -1.05 -4.51
CA ASN A 35 -3.24 -2.07 -4.03
C ASN A 35 -2.76 -3.51 -4.29
N ARG A 36 -2.04 -3.75 -5.40
CA ARG A 36 -1.38 -5.05 -5.64
C ARG A 36 -0.20 -5.30 -4.70
N GLY A 37 0.43 -4.24 -4.19
CA GLY A 37 1.44 -4.30 -3.14
C GLY A 37 0.83 -4.76 -1.83
N GLU A 38 -0.23 -4.08 -1.36
CA GLU A 38 -0.99 -4.46 -0.16
C GLU A 38 -1.48 -5.92 -0.26
N ALA A 39 -2.13 -6.31 -1.36
CA ALA A 39 -2.61 -7.70 -1.53
C ALA A 39 -1.51 -8.79 -1.46
N ARG A 40 -0.25 -8.44 -1.75
CA ARG A 40 0.88 -9.38 -1.57
C ARG A 40 1.30 -9.47 -0.10
N ILE A 41 1.13 -8.39 0.64
CA ILE A 41 1.40 -8.36 2.07
C ILE A 41 0.33 -9.18 2.80
N ASP A 42 -0.95 -8.94 2.51
CA ASP A 42 -2.08 -9.73 3.04
C ASP A 42 -1.84 -11.23 2.82
N LYS A 43 -1.45 -11.62 1.60
CA LYS A 43 -1.16 -13.02 1.29
C LYS A 43 0.03 -13.58 2.08
N ALA A 44 1.06 -12.79 2.36
CA ALA A 44 2.18 -13.23 3.18
C ALA A 44 1.76 -13.37 4.66
N GLU A 45 0.82 -12.57 5.12
CA GLU A 45 0.20 -12.68 6.44
C GLU A 45 -0.62 -13.95 6.53
N ASP A 46 -1.52 -14.19 5.58
CA ASP A 46 -2.29 -15.43 5.48
C ASP A 46 -1.39 -16.66 5.50
N HIS A 47 -0.27 -16.64 4.76
CA HIS A 47 0.70 -17.73 4.75
C HIS A 47 1.41 -17.91 6.10
N ALA A 48 1.78 -16.82 6.77
CA ALA A 48 2.42 -16.85 8.09
C ALA A 48 1.44 -17.23 9.21
N GLU A 49 0.14 -17.09 8.99
CA GLU A 49 -0.90 -17.52 9.92
C GLU A 49 -1.36 -18.97 9.69
N ALA A 50 -1.15 -19.52 8.49
CA ALA A 50 -1.63 -20.83 8.07
C ALA A 50 -1.12 -22.00 8.91
N ASP A 51 0.08 -21.90 9.48
CA ASP A 51 0.68 -22.92 10.36
C ASP A 51 0.28 -22.75 11.84
N GLY A 52 -0.57 -21.75 12.12
CA GLY A 52 -1.08 -21.41 13.45
C GLY A 52 -0.19 -20.45 14.26
N LYS A 53 1.00 -20.09 13.78
CA LYS A 53 1.91 -19.19 14.51
C LYS A 53 2.86 -18.41 13.61
N VAL A 54 2.64 -17.10 13.55
CA VAL A 54 3.60 -16.16 12.96
C VAL A 54 4.94 -16.17 13.72
N THR A 55 6.00 -16.63 13.06
CA THR A 55 7.36 -16.63 13.59
C THR A 55 7.96 -15.22 13.61
N ARG A 56 9.06 -15.05 14.36
CA ARG A 56 9.82 -13.78 14.36
C ARG A 56 10.38 -13.43 12.98
N HIS A 57 10.72 -14.44 12.17
CA HIS A 57 11.27 -14.25 10.84
C HIS A 57 10.20 -13.73 9.87
N GLU A 58 9.04 -14.39 9.82
CA GLU A 58 7.90 -13.96 8.99
C GLU A 58 7.43 -12.57 9.40
N ARG A 59 7.31 -12.30 10.71
CA ARG A 59 6.96 -10.96 11.19
C ARG A 59 7.95 -9.90 10.71
N LYS A 60 9.25 -10.20 10.72
CA LYS A 60 10.29 -9.28 10.22
C LYS A 60 10.15 -9.07 8.71
N GLN A 61 9.88 -10.13 7.95
CA GLN A 61 9.67 -10.08 6.51
C GLN A 61 8.44 -9.23 6.17
N ILE A 62 7.29 -9.53 6.75
CA ILE A 62 6.04 -8.77 6.58
C ILE A 62 6.26 -7.29 6.95
N THR A 63 6.90 -7.02 8.09
CA THR A 63 7.24 -5.64 8.50
C THR A 63 8.14 -4.93 7.48
N ALA A 64 9.06 -5.63 6.84
CA ALA A 64 9.91 -5.05 5.81
C ALA A 64 9.10 -4.72 4.54
N MET A 65 8.17 -5.59 4.13
CA MET A 65 7.27 -5.34 3.00
C MET A 65 6.36 -4.14 3.27
N GLN A 66 5.73 -4.08 4.45
CA GLN A 66 4.94 -2.94 4.93
C GLN A 66 5.72 -1.61 4.85
N ARG A 67 7.01 -1.62 5.23
CA ARG A 67 7.86 -0.42 5.12
C ARG A 67 8.16 -0.04 3.67
N ALA A 68 8.40 -1.02 2.82
CA ALA A 68 8.65 -0.80 1.40
C ALA A 68 7.41 -0.20 0.71
N GLU A 69 6.23 -0.74 1.01
CA GLU A 69 4.96 -0.27 0.45
C GLU A 69 4.60 1.13 0.97
N SER A 70 4.77 1.38 2.27
CA SER A 70 4.59 2.72 2.84
C SER A 70 5.44 3.79 2.15
N LYS A 71 6.70 3.45 1.83
CA LYS A 71 7.62 4.29 1.06
C LYS A 71 7.16 4.45 -0.39
N ALA A 72 6.69 3.39 -1.04
CA ALA A 72 6.14 3.46 -2.39
C ALA A 72 4.95 4.41 -2.47
N ILE A 73 3.98 4.27 -1.55
CA ILE A 73 2.81 5.18 -1.45
C ILE A 73 3.29 6.63 -1.23
N TYR A 74 4.31 6.85 -0.40
CA TYR A 74 4.83 8.20 -0.18
C TYR A 74 5.42 8.78 -1.48
N LEU A 75 6.29 8.03 -2.15
CA LEU A 75 6.93 8.48 -3.38
C LEU A 75 5.92 8.76 -4.48
N GLN A 76 4.93 7.87 -4.67
CA GLN A 76 3.90 8.02 -5.71
C GLN A 76 2.93 9.18 -5.47
N LYS A 77 2.77 9.62 -4.22
CA LYS A 77 1.97 10.82 -3.91
C LYS A 77 2.74 12.13 -4.14
N HIS A 78 4.06 12.06 -4.29
CA HIS A 78 4.94 13.23 -4.32
C HIS A 78 5.82 13.30 -5.58
N ASP A 79 5.72 12.35 -6.50
CA ASP A 79 6.48 12.30 -7.76
C ASP A 79 5.92 13.22 -8.86
N ARG A 80 5.15 14.25 -8.45
CA ARG A 80 4.65 15.39 -9.25
C ARG A 80 3.67 15.04 -10.37
N GLN A 81 3.33 13.78 -10.52
CA GLN A 81 2.21 13.29 -11.32
C GLN A 81 0.90 13.58 -10.58
N VAL A 82 -0.11 13.98 -11.33
CA VAL A 82 -1.47 14.15 -10.82
C VAL A 82 -2.47 13.61 -11.85
N ASP A 83 -3.69 13.29 -11.41
CA ASP A 83 -4.83 12.87 -12.23
C ASP A 83 -6.02 13.74 -11.81
N LEU A 84 -6.01 15.00 -12.28
CA LEU A 84 -6.96 16.03 -11.86
C LEU A 84 -8.35 15.79 -12.46
N ASN A 85 -8.41 15.14 -13.62
CA ASN A 85 -9.65 14.83 -14.34
C ASN A 85 -10.17 13.40 -14.09
N HIS A 86 -9.43 12.58 -13.32
CA HIS A 86 -9.74 11.19 -13.01
C HIS A 86 -9.86 10.26 -14.24
N ASP A 87 -9.19 10.57 -15.36
CA ASP A 87 -9.20 9.78 -16.59
C ASP A 87 -8.15 8.65 -16.59
N GLY A 88 -7.33 8.57 -15.54
CA GLY A 88 -6.30 7.57 -15.37
C GLY A 88 -5.00 7.87 -16.13
N LYS A 89 -4.86 9.06 -16.72
CA LYS A 89 -3.62 9.56 -17.31
C LYS A 89 -2.92 10.53 -16.35
N ARG A 90 -1.67 10.84 -16.67
CA ARG A 90 -0.87 11.82 -15.93
C ARG A 90 -1.14 13.20 -16.47
N ASP A 91 -1.72 14.03 -15.63
CA ASP A 91 -1.80 15.46 -15.79
C ASP A 91 -0.55 16.13 -15.21
N ARG A 92 -0.13 17.24 -15.81
CA ARG A 92 0.82 18.16 -15.18
C ARG A 92 0.03 19.28 -14.54
N LYS A 93 0.34 19.59 -13.28
CA LYS A 93 0.03 20.91 -12.74
C LYS A 93 0.82 21.95 -13.56
N GLY A 94 0.09 22.87 -14.21
CA GLY A 94 0.67 24.06 -14.81
C GLY A 94 1.31 24.96 -13.77
#